data_AF-A0A7I8EQE0-F1
#
_entry.id   AF-A0A7I8EQE0-F1
#
_cell.length_a   1.000
_cell.length_b   1.000
_cell.length_c   1.000
_cell.angle_alpha   90.00
_cell.angle_beta   90.00
_cell.angle_gamma   90.00
#
_symmetry.space_group_name_H-M   'P 1'
#
loop_
_entity.id
_entity.type
_entity.pdbx_description
1 polymer ?
#
loop_
_entity_poly.entity_id
_entity_poly.type
_entity_poly.pdbx_seq_one_letter_code
_entity_poly.pdbx_strand_id
1 'polypeptide(L)'
;MLTASYDMMRTGQNRQETILNTANVNANDFGLRSSFPVIGTIQAQPLYAPNVMIGGKSHNVVYVATTSDYIYAFDADSGAGATGPLWQDHLGVSYHAPGIYGTPVIALDQRGGGTLYVITNDSLQAEHLHALDITNGRPRPGSPALIAPNGFRPATTYERTGLALVNGVIYGGWMGLELGSGAAEHGWVMAFDAHTLKLLGAFNTTAGMDTAPHGENKREWSGDRQPWQRLAEYHRAFC
;
A
#
# COMPACT_ATOMS: atom_id res chain seq x y z
N MET A 1 6.02 9.39 -7.14
CA MET A 1 5.40 8.37 -6.26
C MET A 1 3.99 8.84 -5.94
N LEU A 2 3.04 7.91 -5.87
CA LEU A 2 1.68 8.14 -5.37
C LEU A 2 1.48 7.30 -4.11
N THR A 3 0.94 7.90 -3.06
CA THR A 3 0.65 7.26 -1.77
C THR A 3 -0.68 7.80 -1.25
N ALA A 4 -1.24 7.19 -0.20
CA ALA A 4 -2.45 7.72 0.45
C ALA A 4 -2.26 9.19 0.84
N SER A 5 -3.32 9.98 0.69
CA SER A 5 -3.32 11.43 0.94
C SER A 5 -2.40 12.26 0.03
N TYR A 6 -2.19 11.82 -1.22
CA TYR A 6 -1.52 12.51 -2.34
C TYR A 6 -0.01 12.75 -2.22
N ASP A 7 0.51 13.10 -1.05
CA ASP A 7 1.92 13.46 -0.86
C ASP A 7 2.53 12.84 0.41
N MET A 8 3.85 12.97 0.56
CA MET A 8 4.60 12.42 1.71
C MET A 8 4.26 13.09 3.05
N MET A 9 3.76 14.33 3.03
CA MET A 9 3.24 15.02 4.21
C MET A 9 1.78 14.63 4.51
N ARG A 10 1.18 13.76 3.68
CA ARG A 10 -0.19 13.26 3.78
C ARG A 10 -1.23 14.38 3.86
N THR A 11 -1.03 15.47 3.12
CA THR A 11 -1.90 16.66 3.26
C THR A 11 -3.30 16.45 2.70
N GLY A 12 -3.49 15.46 1.81
CA GLY A 12 -4.77 15.21 1.15
C GLY A 12 -5.13 16.25 0.09
N GLN A 13 -4.23 17.20 -0.23
CA GLN A 13 -4.49 18.27 -1.19
C GLN A 13 -3.93 17.94 -2.57
N ASN A 14 -4.78 18.04 -3.61
CA ASN A 14 -4.29 18.12 -4.99
C ASN A 14 -3.92 19.58 -5.33
N ARG A 15 -2.67 19.98 -5.08
CA ARG A 15 -2.18 21.35 -5.39
C ARG A 15 -2.02 21.63 -6.88
N GLN A 16 -2.21 20.62 -7.72
CA GLN A 16 -2.13 20.74 -9.19
C GLN A 16 -3.52 20.71 -9.83
N GLU A 17 -4.60 20.80 -9.06
CA GLU A 17 -5.96 20.93 -9.59
C GLU A 17 -6.13 22.27 -10.31
N THR A 18 -6.43 22.23 -11.60
CA THR A 18 -6.63 23.42 -12.44
C THR A 18 -7.99 23.45 -13.13
N ILE A 19 -8.78 22.39 -13.00
CA ILE A 19 -10.04 22.22 -13.72
C ILE A 19 -11.19 22.60 -12.79
N LEU A 20 -11.30 21.93 -11.63
CA LEU A 20 -12.35 22.15 -10.65
C LEU A 20 -12.04 23.37 -9.77
N ASN A 21 -13.06 24.20 -9.58
CA ASN A 21 -13.01 25.38 -8.72
C ASN A 21 -14.41 25.67 -8.13
N THR A 22 -14.50 26.64 -7.23
CA THR A 22 -15.75 26.95 -6.52
C THR A 22 -16.87 27.47 -7.44
N ALA A 23 -16.56 27.90 -8.67
CA ALA A 23 -17.57 28.34 -9.63
C ALA A 23 -18.16 27.19 -10.46
N ASN A 24 -17.39 26.14 -10.75
CA ASN A 24 -17.84 25.02 -11.59
C ASN A 24 -18.14 23.71 -10.83
N VAL A 25 -17.88 23.65 -9.53
CA VAL A 25 -18.44 22.59 -8.66
C VAL A 25 -19.88 22.95 -8.30
N ASN A 26 -20.79 22.84 -9.27
CA ASN A 26 -22.21 23.13 -9.13
C ASN A 26 -23.06 22.08 -9.87
N ALA A 27 -24.37 22.06 -9.63
CA ALA A 27 -25.26 21.02 -10.16
C ALA A 27 -25.36 20.97 -11.71
N ASN A 28 -24.96 22.03 -12.41
CA ASN A 28 -24.99 22.08 -13.87
C ASN A 28 -23.69 21.57 -14.51
N ASP A 29 -22.55 21.79 -13.84
CA ASP A 29 -21.22 21.56 -14.40
C ASP A 29 -20.48 20.38 -13.75
N PHE A 30 -20.93 19.93 -12.58
CA PHE A 30 -20.33 18.82 -11.84
C PHE A 30 -21.34 17.68 -11.65
N GLY A 31 -20.95 16.49 -12.12
CA GLY A 31 -21.81 15.32 -12.07
C GLY A 31 -21.03 14.02 -12.29
N LEU A 32 -21.74 12.90 -12.12
CA LEU A 32 -21.19 11.56 -12.32
C LEU A 32 -20.79 11.36 -13.79
N ARG A 33 -19.51 11.06 -14.05
CA ARG A 33 -19.02 10.73 -15.40
C ARG A 33 -19.09 9.25 -15.72
N SER A 34 -18.75 8.39 -14.76
CA SER A 34 -18.64 6.93 -14.91
C SER A 34 -18.87 6.25 -13.56
N SER A 35 -19.35 5.01 -13.59
CA SER A 35 -19.45 4.12 -12.42
C SER A 35 -19.10 2.71 -12.84
N PHE A 36 -18.26 2.03 -12.06
CA PHE A 36 -17.80 0.69 -12.35
C PHE A 36 -18.11 -0.24 -11.17
N PRO A 37 -18.68 -1.44 -11.42
CA PRO A 37 -18.83 -2.43 -10.37
C PRO A 37 -17.46 -3.01 -10.00
N VAL A 38 -17.27 -3.26 -8.71
CA VAL A 38 -16.10 -3.97 -8.17
C VAL A 38 -16.59 -5.12 -7.28
N ILE A 39 -15.74 -6.14 -7.12
CA ILE A 39 -15.97 -7.24 -6.17
C ILE A 39 -15.28 -6.89 -4.85
N GLY A 40 -16.01 -7.03 -3.75
CA GLY A 40 -15.54 -6.66 -2.41
C GLY A 40 -15.80 -5.18 -2.07
N THR A 41 -15.38 -4.77 -0.89
CA THR A 41 -15.52 -3.38 -0.43
C THR A 41 -14.23 -2.59 -0.70
N ILE A 42 -14.37 -1.29 -0.94
CA ILE A 42 -13.22 -0.39 -1.10
C ILE A 42 -12.93 0.23 0.27
N GLN A 43 -11.89 -0.28 0.94
CA GLN A 43 -11.37 0.28 2.20
C GLN A 43 -10.11 1.12 1.95
N ALA A 44 -9.27 0.67 1.03
CA ALA A 44 -8.11 1.40 0.56
C ALA A 44 -8.52 2.65 -0.22
N GLN A 45 -7.78 3.76 -0.05
CA GLN A 45 -7.98 4.95 -0.87
C GLN A 45 -7.61 4.64 -2.34
N PRO A 46 -8.49 4.89 -3.32
CA PRO A 46 -8.12 4.81 -4.73
C PRO A 46 -6.96 5.75 -5.08
N LEU A 47 -6.06 5.29 -5.94
CA LEU A 47 -4.89 6.05 -6.37
C LEU A 47 -5.03 6.49 -7.83
N TYR A 48 -4.87 7.78 -8.09
CA TYR A 48 -4.87 8.34 -9.43
C TYR A 48 -3.44 8.48 -9.96
N ALA A 49 -3.17 7.92 -11.14
CA ALA A 49 -1.92 8.05 -11.87
C ALA A 49 -2.16 8.66 -13.26
N PRO A 50 -1.62 9.86 -13.54
CA PRO A 50 -1.75 10.46 -14.86
C PRO A 50 -0.76 9.86 -15.86
N ASN A 51 -1.12 9.88 -17.14
CA ASN A 51 -0.25 9.54 -18.28
C ASN A 51 0.40 8.16 -18.23
N VAL A 52 -0.33 7.14 -17.80
CA VAL A 52 0.12 5.73 -17.81
C VAL A 52 -0.01 5.16 -19.22
N MET A 53 1.05 4.52 -19.72
CA MET A 53 1.11 3.93 -21.05
C MET A 53 0.56 2.50 -21.04
N ILE A 54 -0.68 2.31 -21.49
CA ILE A 54 -1.37 1.00 -21.55
C ILE A 54 -1.75 0.72 -22.99
N GLY A 55 -1.35 -0.45 -23.51
CA GLY A 55 -1.65 -0.82 -24.90
C GLY A 55 -1.13 0.16 -25.95
N GLY A 56 -0.06 0.91 -25.65
CA GLY A 56 0.52 1.93 -26.53
C GLY A 56 -0.20 3.29 -26.52
N LYS A 57 -1.17 3.49 -25.64
CA LYS A 57 -1.88 4.76 -25.45
C LYS A 57 -1.66 5.31 -24.04
N SER A 58 -1.70 6.63 -23.90
CA SER A 58 -1.64 7.31 -22.61
C SER A 58 -3.04 7.35 -21.98
N HIS A 59 -3.14 6.94 -20.72
CA HIS A 59 -4.36 6.92 -19.93
C HIS A 59 -4.15 7.62 -18.58
N ASN A 60 -5.17 8.32 -18.11
CA ASN A 60 -5.25 8.68 -16.70
C ASN A 60 -5.93 7.53 -15.96
N VAL A 61 -5.28 6.93 -14.98
CA VAL A 61 -5.70 5.65 -14.41
C VAL A 61 -6.03 5.81 -12.93
N VAL A 62 -7.18 5.28 -12.53
CA VAL A 62 -7.54 5.09 -11.12
C VAL A 62 -7.34 3.63 -10.76
N TYR A 63 -6.42 3.38 -9.83
CA TYR A 63 -6.22 2.06 -9.23
C TYR A 63 -7.09 1.90 -7.99
N VAL A 64 -7.88 0.82 -7.96
CA VAL A 64 -8.79 0.50 -6.86
C VAL A 64 -8.43 -0.87 -6.31
N ALA A 65 -8.17 -0.93 -5.01
CA ALA A 65 -7.95 -2.18 -4.29
C ALA A 65 -9.16 -2.51 -3.42
N THR A 66 -9.53 -3.80 -3.31
CA THR A 66 -10.70 -4.21 -2.55
C THR A 66 -10.38 -5.24 -1.47
N THR A 67 -11.28 -5.36 -0.51
CA THR A 67 -11.21 -6.37 0.56
C THR A 67 -11.41 -7.81 0.06
N SER A 68 -11.62 -8.01 -1.24
CA SER A 68 -11.66 -9.33 -1.90
C SER A 68 -10.40 -9.56 -2.75
N ASP A 69 -9.29 -8.89 -2.42
CA ASP A 69 -7.98 -9.02 -3.07
C ASP A 69 -7.94 -8.72 -4.56
N TYR A 70 -8.92 -7.97 -5.05
CA TYR A 70 -8.89 -7.44 -6.41
C TYR A 70 -8.12 -6.13 -6.46
N ILE A 71 -7.32 -5.98 -7.52
CA ILE A 71 -6.84 -4.70 -8.02
C ILE A 71 -7.50 -4.43 -9.35
N TYR A 72 -8.10 -3.24 -9.51
CA TYR A 72 -8.65 -2.76 -10.76
C TYR A 72 -7.88 -1.52 -11.22
N ALA A 73 -7.65 -1.41 -12.53
CA ALA A 73 -7.17 -0.20 -13.18
C ALA A 73 -8.27 0.35 -14.10
N PHE A 74 -8.89 1.46 -13.72
CA PHE A 74 -9.94 2.10 -14.52
C PHE A 74 -9.40 3.34 -15.24
N ASP A 75 -9.83 3.55 -16.49
CA ASP A 75 -9.55 4.78 -17.22
C ASP A 75 -10.44 5.92 -16.69
N ALA A 76 -9.83 6.95 -16.15
CA ALA A 76 -10.49 8.12 -15.56
C ALA A 76 -11.21 9.00 -16.60
N ASP A 77 -10.85 8.89 -17.89
CA ASP A 77 -11.36 9.74 -18.97
C ASP A 77 -12.38 9.07 -19.87
N SER A 78 -12.58 7.76 -19.69
CA SER A 78 -13.45 6.92 -20.53
C SER A 78 -14.93 7.32 -20.53
N GLY A 79 -15.40 8.05 -19.52
CA GLY A 79 -16.77 8.60 -19.46
C GLY A 79 -17.86 7.53 -19.44
N ALA A 80 -19.06 7.87 -19.90
CA ALA A 80 -20.22 6.97 -19.86
C ALA A 80 -20.13 5.76 -20.83
N GLY A 81 -19.15 5.74 -21.74
CA GLY A 81 -18.95 4.66 -22.72
C GLY A 81 -18.00 3.56 -22.27
N ALA A 82 -17.53 3.59 -21.02
CA ALA A 82 -16.53 2.67 -20.53
C ALA A 82 -17.08 1.24 -20.35
N THR A 83 -16.35 0.24 -20.87
CA THR A 83 -16.78 -1.16 -20.89
C THR A 83 -16.23 -2.00 -19.73
N GLY A 84 -15.41 -1.43 -18.85
CA GLY A 84 -14.76 -2.13 -17.74
C GLY A 84 -13.37 -1.57 -17.43
N PRO A 85 -12.59 -2.26 -16.57
CA PRO A 85 -11.23 -1.86 -16.26
C PRO A 85 -10.29 -2.04 -17.48
N LEU A 86 -9.25 -1.23 -17.57
CA LEU A 86 -8.12 -1.41 -18.48
C LEU A 86 -7.43 -2.76 -18.22
N TRP A 87 -7.32 -3.13 -16.95
CA TRP A 87 -6.94 -4.47 -16.49
C TRP A 87 -7.41 -4.67 -15.05
N GLN A 88 -7.56 -5.92 -14.64
CA GLN A 88 -7.80 -6.30 -13.25
C GLN A 88 -6.97 -7.53 -12.90
N ASP A 89 -6.65 -7.70 -11.63
CA ASP A 89 -6.01 -8.91 -11.10
C ASP A 89 -6.61 -9.30 -9.75
N HIS A 90 -6.60 -10.59 -9.43
CA HIS A 90 -7.08 -11.16 -8.17
C HIS A 90 -5.92 -11.85 -7.48
N LEU A 91 -5.45 -11.23 -6.40
CA LEU A 91 -4.17 -11.56 -5.76
C LEU A 91 -4.28 -12.64 -4.67
N GLY A 92 -5.49 -12.92 -4.19
CA GLY A 92 -5.76 -13.77 -3.02
C GLY A 92 -6.51 -15.07 -3.34
N VAL A 93 -6.69 -15.91 -2.32
CA VAL A 93 -7.24 -17.28 -2.46
C VAL A 93 -8.46 -17.59 -1.59
N SER A 94 -8.98 -16.69 -0.74
CA SER A 94 -10.18 -17.02 0.08
C SER A 94 -10.96 -15.85 0.65
N TYR A 95 -12.25 -16.10 0.89
CA TYR A 95 -13.25 -15.20 1.50
C TYR A 95 -13.12 -15.00 3.04
N HIS A 96 -12.02 -15.44 3.68
CA HIS A 96 -11.96 -15.61 5.15
C HIS A 96 -10.82 -14.87 5.87
N ALA A 97 -10.08 -14.00 5.19
CA ALA A 97 -9.16 -13.05 5.82
C ALA A 97 -9.56 -11.63 5.38
N PRO A 98 -9.21 -10.56 6.11
CA PRO A 98 -9.33 -9.25 5.51
C PRO A 98 -8.40 -9.20 4.30
N GLY A 99 -8.96 -8.93 3.12
CA GLY A 99 -8.18 -8.71 1.92
C GLY A 99 -7.40 -7.41 1.98
N ILE A 100 -7.39 -6.62 0.90
CA ILE A 100 -6.63 -5.37 0.88
C ILE A 100 -7.36 -4.27 1.64
N TYR A 101 -6.82 -3.86 2.79
CA TYR A 101 -7.31 -2.72 3.59
C TYR A 101 -6.38 -1.51 3.48
N GLY A 102 -5.06 -1.72 3.56
CA GLY A 102 -4.10 -0.66 3.41
C GLY A 102 -4.11 -0.07 2.01
N THR A 103 -3.89 1.24 1.94
CA THR A 103 -3.78 1.92 0.65
C THR A 103 -2.46 1.51 -0.02
N PRO A 104 -2.48 1.02 -1.28
CA PRO A 104 -1.27 0.73 -2.02
C PRO A 104 -0.32 1.94 -2.15
N VAL A 105 0.88 1.72 -2.65
CA VAL A 105 1.80 2.79 -3.06
C VAL A 105 2.29 2.54 -4.48
N ILE A 106 2.40 3.60 -5.29
CA ILE A 106 2.86 3.50 -6.68
C ILE A 106 4.19 4.23 -6.86
N ALA A 107 5.20 3.50 -7.33
CA ALA A 107 6.41 4.05 -7.90
C ALA A 107 6.19 4.31 -9.40
N LEU A 108 5.90 5.55 -9.78
CA LEU A 108 5.83 5.94 -11.18
C LEU A 108 7.23 6.04 -11.80
N ASP A 109 7.37 5.62 -13.05
CA ASP A 109 8.52 5.95 -13.88
C ASP A 109 8.21 7.13 -14.83
N GLN A 110 9.24 7.69 -15.44
CA GLN A 110 9.11 8.87 -16.33
C GLN A 110 8.54 8.55 -17.72
N ARG A 111 8.28 7.27 -18.04
CA ARG A 111 7.86 6.79 -19.36
C ARG A 111 6.41 6.30 -19.36
N GLY A 112 5.64 6.64 -18.31
CA GLY A 112 4.26 6.22 -18.14
C GLY A 112 4.10 4.78 -17.67
N GLY A 113 5.15 4.17 -17.14
CA GLY A 113 5.09 2.92 -16.41
C GLY A 113 5.24 3.13 -14.90
N GLY A 114 5.44 2.03 -14.19
CA GLY A 114 5.65 2.05 -12.76
C GLY A 114 5.32 0.73 -12.09
N THR A 115 5.46 0.70 -10.78
CA THR A 115 5.14 -0.46 -9.95
C THR A 115 4.17 -0.07 -8.85
N LEU A 116 3.07 -0.81 -8.74
CA LEU A 116 2.13 -0.75 -7.62
C LEU A 116 2.55 -1.79 -6.60
N TYR A 117 2.71 -1.37 -5.35
CA TYR A 117 2.98 -2.23 -4.22
C TYR A 117 1.75 -2.31 -3.31
N VAL A 118 1.38 -3.52 -2.90
CA VAL A 118 0.19 -3.79 -2.08
C VAL A 118 0.42 -5.02 -1.22
N ILE A 119 -0.21 -5.05 -0.04
CA ILE A 119 -0.16 -6.19 0.86
C ILE A 119 -1.51 -6.91 0.84
N THR A 120 -1.47 -8.24 0.75
CA THR A 120 -2.64 -9.12 0.83
C THR A 120 -2.45 -10.11 1.96
N ASN A 121 -3.56 -10.73 2.38
CA ASN A 121 -3.57 -11.85 3.32
C ASN A 121 -4.09 -13.10 2.60
N ASP A 122 -3.49 -14.26 2.85
CA ASP A 122 -3.98 -15.53 2.32
C ASP A 122 -4.87 -16.30 3.31
N SER A 123 -5.36 -17.47 2.87
CA SER A 123 -6.23 -18.35 3.66
C SER A 123 -5.53 -19.06 4.82
N LEU A 124 -4.21 -18.94 4.94
CA LEU A 124 -3.36 -19.63 5.92
C LEU A 124 -2.78 -18.68 6.97
N GLN A 125 -3.29 -17.45 7.07
CA GLN A 125 -2.73 -16.42 7.93
C GLN A 125 -1.28 -16.09 7.56
N ALA A 126 -0.96 -16.03 6.26
CA ALA A 126 0.27 -15.44 5.78
C ALA A 126 -0.02 -14.15 5.02
N GLU A 127 0.86 -13.15 5.19
CA GLU A 127 0.76 -11.90 4.43
C GLU A 127 1.81 -11.85 3.33
N HIS A 128 1.44 -11.22 2.24
CA HIS A 128 2.26 -11.15 1.03
C HIS A 128 2.40 -9.71 0.56
N LEU A 129 3.64 -9.26 0.33
CA LEU A 129 3.92 -8.03 -0.39
C LEU A 129 3.94 -8.33 -1.88
N HIS A 130 3.01 -7.73 -2.62
CA HIS A 130 2.95 -7.79 -4.07
C HIS A 130 3.60 -6.56 -4.69
N ALA A 131 4.18 -6.75 -5.87
CA ALA A 131 4.63 -5.70 -6.75
C ALA A 131 4.10 -5.98 -8.16
N LEU A 132 3.28 -5.08 -8.71
CA LEU A 132 2.60 -5.24 -10.00
C LEU A 132 3.02 -4.14 -10.97
N ASP A 133 3.21 -4.48 -12.24
CA ASP A 133 3.36 -3.50 -13.31
C ASP A 133 2.03 -2.75 -13.50
N ILE A 134 2.06 -1.43 -13.32
CA ILE A 134 0.83 -0.61 -13.37
C ILE A 134 0.18 -0.57 -14.77
N THR A 135 0.92 -0.97 -15.80
CA THR A 135 0.45 -0.92 -17.20
C THR A 135 -0.37 -2.14 -17.59
N ASN A 136 -0.26 -3.25 -16.87
CA ASN A 136 -0.88 -4.52 -17.26
C ASN A 136 -1.23 -5.46 -16.09
N GLY A 137 -0.96 -5.06 -14.85
CA GLY A 137 -1.25 -5.84 -13.64
C GLY A 137 -0.30 -7.00 -13.39
N ARG A 138 0.65 -7.31 -14.28
CA ARG A 138 1.51 -8.49 -14.12
C ARG A 138 2.47 -8.33 -12.94
N PRO A 139 2.76 -9.41 -12.20
CA PRO A 139 3.73 -9.37 -11.11
C PRO A 139 5.13 -9.01 -11.62
N ARG A 140 5.83 -8.16 -10.86
CA ARG A 140 7.25 -7.89 -11.02
C ARG A 140 8.08 -9.09 -10.51
N PRO A 141 9.32 -9.28 -10.98
CA PRO A 141 10.19 -10.35 -10.47
C PRO A 141 10.31 -10.32 -8.95
N GLY A 142 10.19 -11.50 -8.31
CA GLY A 142 10.21 -11.63 -6.85
C GLY A 142 8.86 -11.43 -6.15
N SER A 143 7.81 -11.02 -6.88
CA SER A 143 6.45 -10.89 -6.35
C SER A 143 5.65 -12.19 -6.50
N PRO A 144 4.78 -12.55 -5.52
CA PRO A 144 4.70 -11.96 -4.18
C PRO A 144 5.84 -12.42 -3.27
N ALA A 145 6.19 -11.58 -2.29
CA ALA A 145 7.13 -11.94 -1.22
C ALA A 145 6.39 -12.17 0.10
N LEU A 146 6.70 -13.29 0.77
CA LEU A 146 6.15 -13.63 2.08
C LEU A 146 6.66 -12.66 3.16
N ILE A 147 5.75 -12.16 3.99
CA ILE A 147 6.05 -11.31 5.14
C ILE A 147 6.05 -12.19 6.40
N ALA A 148 7.25 -12.57 6.86
CA ALA A 148 7.41 -13.44 8.03
C ALA A 148 8.65 -13.09 8.89
N PRO A 149 8.74 -11.88 9.48
CA PRO A 149 9.75 -11.61 10.50
C PRO A 149 9.58 -12.53 11.72
N ASN A 150 10.66 -12.71 12.49
CA ASN A 150 10.60 -13.47 13.73
C ASN A 150 9.58 -12.84 14.71
N GLY A 151 8.76 -13.67 15.33
CA GLY A 151 7.69 -13.24 16.25
C GLY A 151 6.45 -12.66 15.58
N PHE A 152 6.46 -12.40 14.27
CA PHE A 152 5.27 -11.91 13.56
C PHE A 152 4.23 -13.02 13.41
N ARG A 153 2.97 -12.67 13.63
CA ARG A 153 1.82 -13.58 13.58
C ARG A 153 0.69 -12.86 12.84
N PRO A 154 0.53 -13.09 11.52
CA PRO A 154 -0.50 -12.41 10.75
C PRO A 154 -1.92 -12.63 11.30
N ALA A 155 -2.15 -13.77 11.94
CA ALA A 155 -3.40 -14.12 12.62
C ALA A 155 -3.87 -13.08 13.65
N THR A 156 -2.91 -12.37 14.27
CA THR A 156 -3.15 -11.44 15.37
C THR A 156 -2.84 -10.00 14.96
N THR A 157 -2.72 -9.73 13.66
CA THR A 157 -2.42 -8.40 13.15
C THR A 157 -3.25 -8.05 11.94
N TYR A 158 -3.48 -6.76 11.69
CA TYR A 158 -4.01 -6.29 10.41
C TYR A 158 -3.15 -5.16 9.84
N GLU A 159 -2.77 -5.32 8.58
CA GLU A 159 -2.27 -4.23 7.75
C GLU A 159 -3.46 -3.34 7.33
N ARG A 160 -3.46 -2.09 7.78
CA ARG A 160 -4.49 -1.09 7.41
C ARG A 160 -3.90 0.25 7.01
N THR A 161 -2.58 0.37 7.08
CA THR A 161 -1.92 1.65 6.86
C THR A 161 -1.77 1.91 5.37
N GLY A 162 -1.76 3.17 4.96
CA GLY A 162 -1.33 3.47 3.60
C GLY A 162 0.17 3.23 3.47
N LEU A 163 0.59 2.37 2.55
CA LEU A 163 2.00 2.11 2.29
C LEU A 163 2.72 3.41 1.90
N ALA A 164 3.97 3.54 2.34
CA ALA A 164 4.86 4.63 1.95
C ALA A 164 6.06 4.07 1.20
N LEU A 165 6.60 4.83 0.23
CA LEU A 165 7.79 4.46 -0.50
C LEU A 165 8.80 5.62 -0.43
N VAL A 166 9.94 5.40 0.22
CA VAL A 166 10.96 6.43 0.40
C VAL A 166 12.31 5.87 -0.01
N ASN A 167 12.96 6.50 -0.98
CA ASN A 167 14.30 6.14 -1.44
C ASN A 167 14.47 4.64 -1.75
N GLY A 168 13.47 4.03 -2.40
CA GLY A 168 13.49 2.61 -2.76
C GLY A 168 13.13 1.66 -1.61
N VAL A 169 12.61 2.17 -0.48
CA VAL A 169 12.17 1.37 0.66
C VAL A 169 10.67 1.54 0.87
N ILE A 170 9.95 0.43 0.90
CA ILE A 170 8.51 0.37 1.20
C ILE A 170 8.34 0.25 2.71
N TYR A 171 7.45 1.03 3.29
CA TYR A 171 7.08 0.96 4.69
C TYR A 171 5.60 0.61 4.83
N GLY A 172 5.33 -0.35 5.70
CA GLY A 172 3.98 -0.76 6.11
C GLY A 172 3.85 -0.76 7.63
N GLY A 173 2.61 -0.67 8.11
CA GLY A 173 2.26 -0.70 9.51
C GLY A 173 1.12 -1.69 9.78
N TRP A 174 1.29 -2.45 10.85
CA TRP A 174 0.33 -3.43 11.33
C TRP A 174 -0.19 -3.02 12.69
N MET A 175 -1.50 -3.14 12.89
CA MET A 175 -2.10 -3.07 14.21
C MET A 175 -2.20 -4.47 14.80
N GLY A 176 -1.89 -4.63 16.10
CA GLY A 176 -2.21 -5.83 16.84
C GLY A 176 -3.71 -5.92 17.09
N LEU A 177 -4.27 -7.11 16.96
CA LEU A 177 -5.68 -7.40 17.24
C LEU A 177 -5.78 -7.83 18.69
N GLU A 178 -6.47 -7.06 19.52
CA GLU A 178 -6.79 -7.44 20.90
C GLU A 178 -7.83 -8.58 20.91
N LEU A 179 -7.38 -9.82 20.66
CA LEU A 179 -8.26 -10.99 20.60
C LEU A 179 -8.48 -11.60 21.99
N GLY A 180 -7.78 -11.10 23.02
CA GLY A 180 -7.85 -11.63 24.38
C GLY A 180 -7.33 -13.06 24.48
N SER A 181 -6.55 -13.49 23.49
CA SER A 181 -6.12 -14.88 23.29
C SER A 181 -4.88 -15.26 24.09
N GLY A 182 -4.22 -14.27 24.72
CA GLY A 182 -2.91 -14.43 25.35
C GLY A 182 -1.77 -14.62 24.34
N ALA A 183 -2.05 -14.52 23.03
CA ALA A 183 -1.03 -14.53 21.99
C ALA A 183 -0.34 -13.17 21.87
N ALA A 184 0.82 -13.18 21.20
CA ALA A 184 1.61 -12.01 20.86
C ALA A 184 0.84 -11.08 19.88
N GLU A 185 0.07 -10.15 20.44
CA GLU A 185 -0.77 -9.17 19.74
C GLU A 185 -0.03 -7.83 19.67
N HIS A 186 0.88 -7.70 18.69
CA HIS A 186 1.79 -6.55 18.60
C HIS A 186 1.51 -5.66 17.40
N GLY A 187 1.74 -4.36 17.58
CA GLY A 187 1.89 -3.45 16.45
C GLY A 187 3.25 -3.64 15.79
N TRP A 188 3.30 -3.52 14.47
CA TRP A 188 4.55 -3.61 13.71
C TRP A 188 4.70 -2.44 12.76
N VAL A 189 5.95 -2.02 12.57
CA VAL A 189 6.35 -1.22 11.41
C VAL A 189 7.46 -2.00 10.71
N MET A 190 7.29 -2.25 9.41
CA MET A 190 8.27 -3.01 8.64
C MET A 190 8.70 -2.25 7.40
N ALA A 191 9.94 -2.50 7.00
CA ALA A 191 10.58 -1.91 5.83
C ALA A 191 11.00 -3.00 4.85
N PHE A 192 10.74 -2.79 3.56
CA PHE A 192 11.08 -3.73 2.48
C PHE A 192 11.82 -3.02 1.36
N ASP A 193 12.76 -3.70 0.73
CA ASP A 193 13.43 -3.21 -0.47
C ASP A 193 12.47 -3.24 -1.66
N ALA A 194 12.25 -2.11 -2.33
CA ALA A 194 11.25 -2.01 -3.39
C ALA A 194 11.63 -2.76 -4.68
N HIS A 195 12.91 -3.14 -4.83
CA HIS A 195 13.41 -3.83 -6.02
C HIS A 195 13.38 -5.36 -5.85
N THR A 196 13.65 -5.84 -4.64
CA THR A 196 13.76 -7.27 -4.32
C THR A 196 12.66 -7.80 -3.43
N LEU A 197 11.84 -6.90 -2.84
CA LEU A 197 10.79 -7.17 -1.86
C LEU A 197 11.28 -7.79 -0.54
N LYS A 198 12.59 -7.86 -0.34
CA LYS A 198 13.18 -8.41 0.89
C LYS A 198 12.90 -7.50 2.07
N LEU A 199 12.56 -8.12 3.21
CA LEU A 199 12.48 -7.43 4.50
C LEU A 199 13.86 -6.83 4.86
N LEU A 200 13.89 -5.53 5.10
CA LEU A 200 15.07 -4.76 5.51
C LEU A 200 15.11 -4.54 7.02
N GLY A 201 13.96 -4.51 7.67
CA GLY A 201 13.86 -4.37 9.13
C GLY A 201 12.43 -4.46 9.61
N ALA A 202 12.27 -4.91 10.86
CA ALA A 202 10.98 -4.99 11.54
C ALA A 202 11.10 -4.38 12.94
N PHE A 203 10.14 -3.52 13.27
CA PHE A 203 9.99 -2.92 14.58
C PHE A 203 8.71 -3.41 15.23
N ASN A 204 8.84 -4.14 16.34
CA ASN A 204 7.72 -4.49 17.20
C ASN A 204 7.54 -3.38 18.24
N THR A 205 6.35 -2.77 18.29
CA THR A 205 6.07 -1.60 19.12
C THR A 205 6.02 -1.92 20.62
N THR A 206 5.84 -3.19 21.00
CA THR A 206 5.72 -3.68 22.40
C THR A 206 6.52 -4.97 22.64
N ALA A 207 7.72 -5.06 22.06
CA ALA A 207 8.59 -6.24 22.18
C ALA A 207 8.82 -6.68 23.65
N GLY A 208 8.72 -7.98 23.92
CA GLY A 208 9.02 -8.56 25.24
C GLY A 208 7.86 -8.64 26.23
N MET A 209 6.62 -8.43 25.79
CA MET A 209 5.40 -8.65 26.58
C MET A 209 4.78 -10.05 26.43
N ASP A 210 5.51 -11.04 25.92
CA ASP A 210 4.97 -12.41 25.69
C ASP A 210 4.44 -13.09 26.98
N THR A 211 4.72 -12.52 28.17
CA THR A 211 4.23 -13.01 29.47
C THR A 211 3.86 -11.92 30.49
N ALA A 212 3.87 -10.63 30.13
CA ALA A 212 3.65 -9.55 31.10
C ALA A 212 2.17 -9.13 31.16
N PRO A 213 1.56 -8.96 32.36
CA PRO A 213 0.28 -8.26 32.47
C PRO A 213 0.45 -6.84 31.93
N HIS A 214 -0.56 -6.34 31.22
CA HIS A 214 -0.60 -5.06 30.53
C HIS A 214 0.29 -3.96 31.14
N GLY A 215 1.25 -3.42 30.37
CA GLY A 215 1.84 -2.10 30.65
C GLY A 215 3.36 -1.95 30.71
N GLU A 216 4.18 -2.99 30.54
CA GLU A 216 5.66 -2.84 30.60
C GLU A 216 6.34 -2.91 29.23
N ASN A 217 6.55 -1.75 28.60
CA ASN A 217 7.15 -1.64 27.26
C ASN A 217 8.66 -1.92 27.28
N LYS A 218 9.10 -2.99 26.60
CA LYS A 218 10.46 -3.08 26.03
C LYS A 218 10.33 -2.93 24.50
N ARG A 219 11.32 -2.28 23.86
CA ARG A 219 11.31 -2.00 22.42
C ARG A 219 12.49 -2.73 21.81
N GLU A 220 12.26 -3.54 20.78
CA GLU A 220 13.33 -4.25 20.09
C GLU A 220 13.21 -4.03 18.58
N TRP A 221 14.31 -3.63 17.96
CA TRP A 221 14.48 -3.52 16.52
C TRP A 221 15.35 -4.69 16.08
N SER A 222 14.85 -5.57 15.21
CA SER A 222 15.64 -6.65 14.63
C SER A 222 15.90 -6.37 13.14
N GLY A 223 17.19 -6.30 12.81
CA GLY A 223 17.72 -6.10 11.46
C GLY A 223 19.25 -6.10 11.52
N ASP A 224 19.91 -6.57 10.46
CA ASP A 224 21.36 -6.84 10.45
C ASP A 224 22.25 -5.59 10.64
N ARG A 225 21.67 -4.38 10.78
CA ARG A 225 22.38 -3.13 11.12
C ARG A 225 21.49 -2.17 11.93
N GLN A 226 22.06 -1.55 12.95
CA GLN A 226 21.37 -0.56 13.79
C GLN A 226 21.17 0.77 13.02
N PRO A 227 19.96 1.38 13.02
CA PRO A 227 19.64 2.60 12.25
C PRO A 227 20.48 3.83 12.60
N TRP A 228 20.99 3.91 13.83
CA TRP A 228 21.77 5.05 14.32
C TRP A 228 23.12 5.22 13.62
N GLN A 229 23.64 4.15 13.01
CA GLN A 229 24.90 4.19 12.29
C GLN A 229 24.80 4.98 10.96
N ARG A 230 23.59 5.23 10.41
CA ARG A 230 23.42 6.12 9.24
C ARG A 230 23.15 7.59 9.59
N LEU A 231 22.65 7.87 10.80
CA LEU A 231 22.41 9.26 11.23
C LEU A 231 23.70 9.96 11.72
N ALA A 232 24.69 9.18 12.18
CA ALA A 232 25.98 9.73 12.61
C ALA A 232 26.95 10.03 11.45
N GLU A 233 26.78 9.40 10.29
CA GLU A 233 27.66 9.61 9.11
C GLU A 233 27.26 10.83 8.27
N TYR A 234 26.03 11.34 8.39
CA TYR A 234 25.59 12.56 7.69
C TYR A 234 26.03 13.87 8.38
N HIS A 235 26.42 13.83 9.65
CA HIS A 235 26.86 15.02 10.42
C HIS A 235 28.37 15.27 10.41
N ARG A 236 29.17 14.54 9.62
CA ARG A 236 30.63 14.77 9.45
C ARG A 236 31.06 15.08 8.02
N ALA A 237 30.14 15.51 7.16
CA ALA A 237 30.45 15.98 5.80
C ALA A 237 30.32 17.50 5.60
N PHE A 238 30.02 18.26 6.67
CA PHE A 238 30.03 19.73 6.65
C PHE A 238 30.59 20.27 7.97
N CYS A 239 31.91 20.22 8.11
CA CYS A 239 32.78 21.18 8.78
C CYS A 239 34.13 21.14 8.05
#